data_AF-A0A933ZSS2-F1
#
_entry.id   AF-A0A933ZSS2-F1
#
_cell.length_a   1.000
_cell.length_b   1.000
_cell.length_c   1.000
_cell.angle_alpha   90.00
_cell.angle_beta   90.00
_cell.angle_gamma   90.00
#
_symmetry.space_group_name_H-M   'P 1'
#
loop_
_entity.id
_entity.type
_entity.pdbx_description
1 polymer ?
#
loop_
_entity_poly.entity_id
_entity_poly.type
_entity_poly.pdbx_seq_one_letter_code
_entity_poly.pdbx_strand_id
1 'polypeptide(L)'
;MKRALCGISLAVALLTSCNLIYDFEDLPSLDLLPDAMTAAGDGGRGSDASARDGALEPQLDAAVLRRDAAMDRPDASLQHQFTLEVTVVGTGEVTVSRDGNQMGRCTGGVCPFQIAANAFVKLVPSSTAPFRFYGWEGSCVGPGDCEFQMKSNVSTTARFGTGFRLGLRANGPQGDCKVAVTLPSGASDEVSCGGERALDVPQGGAVTLEGVSLKKNALLSPWNPGPCWEQGQTCTFNLDRDVFVEATFNAYNYIFVTSAPVNGFIQSNYSSPLTGRDAADAICNEEAGQAGLAGNYLAWLPGIEPEDNVADRFIARGARGWVRTDGRPVLNALGGQYSPQIFYPPRLNAKGERVDGPVLTGSLPDGKESGDTCQYWTSTSGNGVLFGDSSGGTVAWLTSYKGNCLAQAHLYCLGTDINKELVFAREKGKSVFLAPTGSADSVSACQSAKQGSVPLQSTLASSGIYVLNGKQGPWIRPDGIVAIGPSLVDGLVAPIEVGWDGRLLPPSRVWTGSMLVTKPSLAEEGCNGWSDTGYGVPAIVGASNSVARFWNAGPVPSPFFLDSQSIGSPTSCNETNNTAVYCIEP
;
A
#
# COMPACT_ATOMS: atom_id res chain seq x y z
N MET A 1 21.89 -20.82 49.33
CA MET A 1 22.19 -20.39 50.72
C MET A 1 21.27 -19.22 51.08
N LYS A 2 21.32 -18.66 52.32
CA LYS A 2 20.39 -17.62 52.82
C LYS A 2 20.96 -16.19 52.72
N ARG A 3 20.07 -15.18 52.83
CA ARG A 3 20.28 -13.71 52.96
C ARG A 3 20.67 -13.00 51.64
N ALA A 4 20.09 -11.88 51.19
CA ALA A 4 19.13 -10.87 51.70
C ALA A 4 19.67 -9.64 52.47
N LEU A 5 19.47 -8.46 51.86
CA LEU A 5 19.42 -7.04 52.32
C LEU A 5 18.79 -6.27 51.13
N CYS A 6 17.82 -5.34 51.18
CA CYS A 6 17.08 -4.58 52.22
C CYS A 6 17.63 -3.16 52.55
N GLY A 7 16.73 -2.17 52.56
CA GLY A 7 16.98 -0.71 52.68
C GLY A 7 16.93 0.01 51.31
N ILE A 8 16.34 1.21 51.14
CA ILE A 8 15.83 2.23 52.08
C ILE A 8 14.52 2.87 51.55
N SER A 9 13.62 3.29 52.46
CA SER A 9 12.38 4.07 52.19
C SER A 9 12.61 5.57 52.54
N LEU A 10 11.69 6.55 52.53
CA LEU A 10 10.22 6.62 52.51
C LEU A 10 9.82 8.09 52.16
N ALA A 11 8.65 8.32 51.57
CA ALA A 11 7.91 9.59 51.72
C ALA A 11 6.41 9.37 51.51
N VAL A 12 5.57 9.96 52.37
CA VAL A 12 4.09 9.86 52.33
C VAL A 12 3.49 11.22 52.71
N ALA A 13 2.41 11.62 52.04
CA ALA A 13 1.53 12.71 52.46
C ALA A 13 0.07 12.29 52.25
N LEU A 14 -0.80 12.57 53.24
CA LEU A 14 -2.23 12.21 53.23
C LEU A 14 -3.11 13.43 52.99
N LEU A 15 -4.32 13.21 52.45
CA LEU A 15 -5.49 14.07 52.69
C LEU A 15 -6.77 13.23 52.84
N THR A 16 -7.43 13.43 53.98
CA THR A 16 -8.79 13.03 54.41
C THR A 16 -9.34 14.22 55.24
N SER A 17 -10.62 14.49 55.52
CA SER A 17 -11.97 13.90 55.24
C SER A 17 -12.94 15.08 54.92
N CYS A 18 -14.29 15.12 54.99
CA CYS A 18 -15.42 14.38 55.60
C CYS A 18 -16.53 14.16 54.52
N ASN A 19 -17.53 13.28 54.65
CA ASN A 19 -18.52 12.94 55.71
C ASN A 19 -19.68 13.95 55.91
N LEU A 20 -20.89 13.54 55.51
CA LEU A 20 -22.16 13.80 56.22
C LEU A 20 -23.10 12.60 56.00
N ILE A 21 -24.02 12.37 56.94
CA ILE A 21 -24.86 11.16 57.08
C ILE A 21 -26.31 11.60 57.34
N TYR A 22 -27.31 10.88 56.80
CA TYR A 22 -28.59 10.58 57.46
C TYR A 22 -29.21 9.31 56.87
N ASP A 23 -30.14 8.69 57.61
CA ASP A 23 -30.39 7.24 57.58
C ASP A 23 -31.83 6.90 58.07
N PHE A 24 -32.24 5.63 57.90
CA PHE A 24 -33.44 4.93 58.43
C PHE A 24 -34.86 5.17 57.82
N GLU A 25 -35.46 4.03 57.40
CA GLU A 25 -36.83 3.45 57.61
C GLU A 25 -38.08 4.38 57.59
N ASP A 26 -39.26 3.98 57.07
CA ASP A 26 -40.06 2.81 57.53
C ASP A 26 -41.19 2.37 56.53
N LEU A 27 -41.90 1.27 56.82
CA LEU A 27 -43.12 0.77 56.10
C LEU A 27 -44.35 0.78 57.04
N PRO A 28 -45.62 0.85 56.55
CA PRO A 28 -46.41 -0.41 56.45
C PRO A 28 -47.61 -0.46 55.45
N SER A 29 -47.94 -1.70 55.04
CA SER A 29 -49.27 -2.34 54.78
C SER A 29 -50.47 -1.64 54.08
N LEU A 30 -51.00 -2.31 53.02
CA LEU A 30 -52.41 -2.68 52.69
C LEU A 30 -53.56 -1.62 52.78
N ASP A 31 -54.69 -1.70 52.06
CA ASP A 31 -55.43 -2.85 51.50
C ASP A 31 -56.46 -2.48 50.39
N LEU A 32 -57.16 -3.49 49.84
CA LEU A 32 -58.46 -3.51 49.11
C LEU A 32 -58.60 -3.30 47.57
N LEU A 33 -59.43 -4.19 47.01
CA LEU A 33 -60.16 -4.22 45.72
C LEU A 33 -61.69 -3.97 46.02
N PRO A 34 -62.73 -4.11 45.12
CA PRO A 34 -62.79 -4.75 43.77
C PRO A 34 -63.78 -4.15 42.71
N ASP A 35 -63.94 -4.91 41.60
CA ASP A 35 -65.12 -5.14 40.71
C ASP A 35 -65.74 -4.11 39.72
N ALA A 36 -65.63 -4.48 38.43
CA ALA A 36 -66.61 -4.56 37.30
C ALA A 36 -67.82 -3.59 37.10
N MET A 37 -68.10 -3.23 35.82
CA MET A 37 -69.38 -3.52 35.09
C MET A 37 -69.46 -3.01 33.61
N THR A 38 -70.60 -3.22 32.93
CA THR A 38 -70.80 -3.26 31.44
C THR A 38 -71.88 -2.33 30.84
N ALA A 39 -71.75 -1.95 29.55
CA ALA A 39 -72.79 -1.47 28.60
C ALA A 39 -72.26 -1.61 27.13
N ALA A 40 -72.97 -1.73 25.98
CA ALA A 40 -74.38 -1.57 25.51
C ALA A 40 -74.89 -0.12 25.24
N GLY A 41 -75.48 0.26 24.10
CA GLY A 41 -75.57 -0.30 22.71
C GLY A 41 -75.09 0.78 21.70
N ASP A 42 -75.57 1.01 20.47
CA ASP A 42 -76.45 0.36 19.43
C ASP A 42 -76.13 1.12 18.09
N GLY A 43 -76.76 1.09 16.89
CA GLY A 43 -77.92 0.43 16.27
C GLY A 43 -78.23 1.07 14.89
N GLY A 44 -78.69 0.33 13.85
CA GLY A 44 -79.02 0.89 12.52
C GLY A 44 -79.38 -0.16 11.44
N ARG A 45 -80.22 0.17 10.44
CA ARG A 45 -80.92 -0.86 9.60
C ARG A 45 -81.39 -0.39 8.20
N GLY A 46 -81.32 -1.28 7.20
CA GLY A 46 -82.02 -1.20 5.89
C GLY A 46 -81.14 -1.63 4.70
N SER A 47 -81.66 -2.20 3.60
CA SER A 47 -83.01 -2.75 3.33
C SER A 47 -83.04 -3.61 2.03
N ASP A 48 -84.06 -4.45 1.92
CA ASP A 48 -84.57 -5.14 0.71
C ASP A 48 -83.72 -6.22 0.01
N ALA A 49 -84.38 -6.98 -0.86
CA ALA A 49 -84.03 -8.35 -1.22
C ALA A 49 -84.49 -8.77 -2.62
N SER A 50 -83.89 -9.84 -3.15
CA SER A 50 -84.51 -10.74 -4.12
C SER A 50 -83.89 -12.13 -4.00
N ALA A 51 -84.62 -13.17 -4.41
CA ALA A 51 -84.20 -14.56 -4.34
C ALA A 51 -84.20 -15.21 -5.73
N ARG A 52 -83.46 -16.32 -5.91
CA ARG A 52 -83.97 -17.57 -6.50
C ARG A 52 -82.96 -18.72 -6.55
N ASP A 53 -83.51 -19.92 -6.37
CA ASP A 53 -83.24 -21.21 -7.03
C ASP A 53 -81.80 -21.74 -7.19
N GLY A 54 -81.55 -22.98 -6.74
CA GLY A 54 -80.29 -23.70 -6.99
C GLY A 54 -80.01 -24.88 -6.04
N ALA A 55 -80.89 -25.88 -5.99
CA ALA A 55 -80.78 -26.98 -5.02
C ALA A 55 -79.64 -27.98 -5.29
N LEU A 56 -79.00 -28.49 -4.21
CA LEU A 56 -78.83 -29.94 -3.93
C LEU A 56 -78.16 -30.17 -2.55
N GLU A 57 -78.95 -30.65 -1.58
CA GLU A 57 -78.51 -31.41 -0.38
C GLU A 57 -78.31 -32.91 -0.75
N PRO A 58 -77.83 -33.84 0.13
CA PRO A 58 -77.66 -33.84 1.60
C PRO A 58 -76.20 -34.07 2.08
N GLN A 59 -75.78 -33.96 3.37
CA GLN A 59 -76.19 -34.63 4.63
C GLN A 59 -75.98 -36.17 4.59
N LEU A 60 -75.51 -36.93 5.61
CA LEU A 60 -74.92 -36.66 6.93
C LEU A 60 -74.32 -38.00 7.48
N ASP A 61 -73.21 -37.94 8.24
CA ASP A 61 -72.66 -38.90 9.24
C ASP A 61 -72.57 -40.45 9.04
N ALA A 62 -71.76 -41.03 9.94
CA ALA A 62 -71.91 -42.36 10.58
C ALA A 62 -71.31 -43.65 9.93
N ALA A 63 -70.05 -43.91 10.32
CA ALA A 63 -69.69 -45.01 11.23
C ALA A 63 -69.47 -46.49 10.74
N VAL A 64 -68.25 -46.97 11.03
CA VAL A 64 -67.97 -48.20 11.85
C VAL A 64 -68.22 -49.60 11.21
N LEU A 65 -67.16 -50.19 10.59
CA LEU A 65 -66.49 -51.48 11.00
C LEU A 65 -65.69 -52.19 9.87
N ARG A 66 -64.38 -52.46 10.14
CA ARG A 66 -63.58 -53.66 9.75
C ARG A 66 -63.44 -53.98 8.23
N ARG A 67 -62.38 -54.67 7.74
CA ARG A 67 -61.33 -55.47 8.39
C ARG A 67 -60.03 -55.42 7.55
N ASP A 68 -58.97 -55.99 8.10
CA ASP A 68 -57.59 -55.91 7.61
C ASP A 68 -57.34 -56.66 6.28
N ALA A 69 -56.52 -56.06 5.40
CA ALA A 69 -55.71 -56.75 4.40
C ALA A 69 -54.43 -55.92 4.14
N ALA A 70 -53.26 -56.55 4.18
CA ALA A 70 -51.98 -55.85 4.12
C ALA A 70 -51.64 -55.37 2.71
N MET A 71 -50.96 -54.22 2.61
CA MET A 71 -50.15 -53.90 1.44
C MET A 71 -48.82 -53.26 1.85
N ASP A 72 -47.76 -53.94 1.46
CA ASP A 72 -46.35 -53.56 1.39
C ASP A 72 -45.67 -52.89 2.62
N ARG A 73 -44.72 -53.64 3.22
CA ARG A 73 -43.51 -53.03 3.77
C ARG A 73 -42.46 -53.08 2.67
N PRO A 74 -42.09 -51.96 2.02
CA PRO A 74 -40.85 -51.95 1.27
C PRO A 74 -39.70 -52.31 2.23
N ASP A 75 -38.82 -53.19 1.77
CA ASP A 75 -37.66 -53.64 2.54
C ASP A 75 -36.76 -52.46 2.94
N ALA A 76 -35.93 -52.66 3.98
CA ALA A 76 -34.97 -51.66 4.43
C ALA A 76 -33.93 -51.43 3.33
N SER A 77 -34.19 -50.45 2.47
CA SER A 77 -33.40 -50.18 1.27
C SER A 77 -31.90 -50.12 1.61
N LEU A 78 -31.10 -50.86 0.84
CA LEU A 78 -29.66 -50.62 0.74
C LEU A 78 -29.44 -49.24 0.09
N GLN A 79 -29.64 -48.17 0.88
CA GLN A 79 -29.13 -46.85 0.55
C GLN A 79 -27.63 -47.01 0.33
N HIS A 80 -27.17 -46.67 -0.86
CA HIS A 80 -25.75 -46.61 -1.16
C HIS A 80 -25.10 -45.67 -0.16
N GLN A 81 -24.16 -46.17 0.65
CA GLN A 81 -23.47 -45.39 1.66
C GLN A 81 -22.09 -45.02 1.17
N PHE A 82 -21.69 -43.80 1.50
CA PHE A 82 -20.34 -43.30 1.29
C PHE A 82 -19.66 -43.08 2.64
N THR A 83 -18.36 -43.34 2.68
CA THR A 83 -17.53 -43.07 3.85
C THR A 83 -17.12 -41.60 3.89
N LEU A 84 -17.43 -40.95 5.01
CA LEU A 84 -16.92 -39.63 5.38
C LEU A 84 -15.83 -39.82 6.44
N GLU A 85 -14.59 -39.48 6.11
CA GLU A 85 -13.50 -39.40 7.06
C GLU A 85 -13.35 -37.97 7.57
N VAL A 86 -13.59 -37.78 8.87
CA VAL A 86 -13.28 -36.53 9.57
C VAL A 86 -11.98 -36.75 10.35
N THR A 87 -10.91 -36.07 9.94
CA THR A 87 -9.64 -36.07 10.67
C THR A 87 -9.59 -34.85 11.59
N VAL A 88 -9.35 -35.05 12.89
CA VAL A 88 -9.16 -33.98 13.87
C VAL A 88 -7.70 -33.94 14.30
N VAL A 89 -7.01 -32.85 13.97
CA VAL A 89 -5.63 -32.57 14.35
C VAL A 89 -5.60 -31.51 15.44
N GLY A 90 -4.95 -31.81 16.57
CA GLY A 90 -4.89 -30.93 17.74
C GLY A 90 -6.03 -31.19 18.74
N THR A 91 -6.27 -30.23 19.63
CA THR A 91 -7.25 -30.37 20.72
C THR A 91 -8.54 -29.63 20.40
N GLY A 92 -9.55 -30.39 19.96
CA GLY A 92 -10.89 -29.90 19.63
C GLY A 92 -11.83 -31.04 19.30
N GLU A 93 -13.06 -30.71 18.92
CA GLU A 93 -14.11 -31.67 18.61
C GLU A 93 -14.89 -31.22 17.36
N VAL A 94 -15.25 -32.15 16.48
CA VAL A 94 -16.18 -31.90 15.37
C VAL A 94 -17.48 -32.60 15.67
N THR A 95 -18.58 -31.86 15.73
CA THR A 95 -19.93 -32.45 15.73
C THR A 95 -20.36 -32.73 14.29
N VAL A 96 -20.78 -33.97 14.03
CA VAL A 96 -21.19 -34.43 12.70
C VAL A 96 -22.70 -34.63 12.68
N SER A 97 -23.37 -33.90 11.80
CA SER A 97 -24.82 -33.96 11.61
C SER A 97 -25.18 -34.35 10.19
N ARG A 98 -26.29 -35.10 10.03
CA ARG A 98 -26.84 -35.53 8.75
C ARG A 98 -28.33 -35.23 8.70
N ASP A 99 -28.78 -34.52 7.66
CA ASP A 99 -30.19 -34.13 7.47
C ASP A 99 -30.79 -33.47 8.73
N GLY A 100 -30.02 -32.56 9.34
CA GLY A 100 -30.36 -31.87 10.60
C GLY A 100 -30.14 -32.65 11.90
N ASN A 101 -29.87 -33.96 11.84
CA ASN A 101 -29.75 -34.83 13.01
C ASN A 101 -28.28 -35.11 13.37
N GLN A 102 -27.90 -34.90 14.64
CA GLN A 102 -26.53 -35.22 15.12
C GLN A 102 -26.27 -36.73 15.06
N MET A 103 -25.30 -37.17 14.25
CA MET A 103 -24.88 -38.57 14.15
C MET A 103 -23.83 -38.95 15.19
N GLY A 104 -22.97 -38.02 15.58
CA GLY A 104 -21.88 -38.27 16.53
C GLY A 104 -20.90 -37.12 16.57
N ARG A 105 -19.74 -37.36 17.19
CA ARG A 105 -18.66 -36.38 17.30
C ARG A 105 -17.30 -37.03 17.12
N CYS A 106 -16.33 -36.26 16.61
CA CYS A 106 -14.94 -36.67 16.45
C CYS A 106 -14.04 -35.82 17.34
N THR A 107 -13.28 -36.43 18.25
CA THR A 107 -12.49 -35.74 19.30
C THR A 107 -10.98 -35.84 19.12
N GLY A 108 -10.51 -36.44 18.01
CA GLY A 108 -9.09 -36.58 17.70
C GLY A 108 -8.82 -37.77 16.77
N GLY A 109 -7.81 -37.65 15.90
CA GLY A 109 -7.46 -38.70 14.94
C GLY A 109 -8.45 -38.78 13.78
N VAL A 110 -8.56 -39.94 13.12
CA VAL A 110 -9.47 -40.16 11.97
C VAL A 110 -10.75 -40.83 12.45
N CYS A 111 -11.89 -40.18 12.22
CA CYS A 111 -13.22 -40.69 12.56
C CYS A 111 -14.01 -41.00 11.27
N PRO A 112 -14.24 -42.28 10.94
CA PRO A 112 -15.06 -42.67 9.78
C PRO A 112 -16.55 -42.69 10.13
N PHE A 113 -17.37 -42.04 9.31
CA PHE A 113 -18.83 -42.06 9.37
C PHE A 113 -19.40 -42.64 8.08
N GLN A 114 -20.44 -43.47 8.17
CA GLN A 114 -21.16 -43.96 7.00
C GLN A 114 -22.41 -43.10 6.76
N ILE A 115 -22.43 -42.42 5.62
CA ILE A 115 -23.44 -41.42 5.26
C ILE A 115 -24.21 -41.92 4.03
N ALA A 116 -25.55 -41.87 4.08
CA ALA A 116 -26.38 -42.24 2.94
C ALA A 116 -26.15 -41.27 1.75
N ALA A 117 -26.11 -41.82 0.53
CA ALA A 117 -25.97 -41.02 -0.68
C ALA A 117 -27.08 -39.95 -0.80
N ASN A 118 -26.68 -38.76 -1.24
CA ASN A 118 -27.49 -37.55 -1.36
C ASN A 118 -27.97 -36.91 -0.05
N ALA A 119 -27.64 -37.45 1.12
CA ALA A 119 -27.89 -36.80 2.40
C ALA A 119 -27.05 -35.52 2.56
N PHE A 120 -27.56 -34.55 3.32
CA PHE A 120 -26.85 -33.31 3.62
C PHE A 120 -26.06 -33.45 4.92
N VAL A 121 -24.76 -33.23 4.84
CA VAL A 121 -23.82 -33.26 5.97
C VAL A 121 -23.54 -31.84 6.44
N LYS A 122 -23.57 -31.62 7.76
CA LYS A 122 -23.06 -30.42 8.43
C LYS A 122 -22.01 -30.82 9.46
N LEU A 123 -20.83 -30.21 9.36
CA LEU A 123 -19.71 -30.38 10.29
C LEU A 123 -19.52 -29.11 11.09
N VAL A 124 -19.73 -29.18 12.40
CA VAL A 124 -19.62 -28.04 13.34
C VAL A 124 -18.38 -28.23 14.22
N PRO A 125 -17.30 -27.45 14.04
CA PRO A 125 -16.12 -27.54 14.88
C PRO A 125 -16.31 -26.78 16.21
N SER A 126 -15.81 -27.35 17.30
CA SER A 126 -15.88 -26.80 18.66
C SER A 126 -14.55 -27.02 19.39
N SER A 127 -14.19 -26.11 20.29
CA SER A 127 -12.97 -26.18 21.08
C SER A 127 -13.12 -25.39 22.39
N THR A 128 -12.21 -25.61 23.34
CA THR A 128 -12.18 -24.91 24.63
C THR A 128 -10.86 -24.15 24.77
N ALA A 129 -10.92 -22.94 25.31
CA ALA A 129 -9.74 -22.09 25.48
C ALA A 129 -8.66 -22.81 26.32
N PRO A 130 -7.37 -22.72 25.96
CA PRO A 130 -6.77 -21.81 24.99
C PRO A 130 -6.84 -22.26 23.51
N PHE A 131 -7.43 -23.43 23.22
CA PHE A 131 -7.49 -23.96 21.87
C PHE A 131 -8.56 -23.27 21.02
N ARG A 132 -8.30 -23.18 19.71
CA ARG A 132 -9.21 -22.61 18.70
C ARG A 132 -9.25 -23.49 17.46
N PHE A 133 -10.28 -23.32 16.63
CA PHE A 133 -10.39 -23.94 15.30
C PHE A 133 -9.78 -23.03 14.23
N TYR A 134 -9.03 -23.61 13.29
CA TYR A 134 -8.27 -22.87 12.27
C TYR A 134 -8.69 -23.14 10.83
N GLY A 135 -9.80 -23.86 10.64
CA GLY A 135 -10.37 -24.15 9.32
C GLY A 135 -10.23 -25.60 8.88
N TRP A 136 -10.82 -25.86 7.71
CA TRP A 136 -10.85 -27.15 7.05
C TRP A 136 -9.81 -27.28 5.95
N GLU A 137 -9.33 -28.51 5.74
CA GLU A 137 -8.53 -28.95 4.59
C GLU A 137 -9.16 -30.21 3.94
N GLY A 138 -8.83 -30.45 2.67
CA GLY A 138 -9.36 -31.57 1.89
C GLY A 138 -10.65 -31.21 1.15
N SER A 139 -11.69 -32.03 1.28
CA SER A 139 -12.99 -31.78 0.61
C SER A 139 -13.79 -30.61 1.20
N CYS A 140 -13.43 -30.12 2.39
CA CYS A 140 -13.89 -28.86 2.97
C CYS A 140 -12.71 -27.89 3.01
N VAL A 141 -12.95 -26.60 2.77
CA VAL A 141 -11.93 -25.54 2.86
C VAL A 141 -12.53 -24.31 3.53
N GLY A 142 -11.77 -23.66 4.41
CA GLY A 142 -12.09 -22.34 4.97
C GLY A 142 -12.50 -22.34 6.45
N PRO A 143 -12.74 -21.14 7.03
CA PRO A 143 -13.03 -20.96 8.45
C PRO A 143 -14.55 -20.98 8.73
N GLY A 144 -15.02 -22.02 9.43
CA GLY A 144 -16.41 -22.12 9.90
C GLY A 144 -16.95 -23.54 9.88
N ASP A 145 -18.28 -23.66 9.87
CA ASP A 145 -18.96 -24.94 9.60
C ASP A 145 -18.72 -25.36 8.14
N CYS A 146 -18.61 -26.68 7.90
CA CYS A 146 -18.64 -27.21 6.52
C CYS A 146 -19.98 -27.88 6.23
N GLU A 147 -20.63 -27.50 5.14
CA GLU A 147 -21.89 -28.08 4.67
C GLU A 147 -21.77 -28.57 3.23
N PHE A 148 -22.18 -29.81 2.96
CA PHE A 148 -22.12 -30.43 1.63
C PHE A 148 -23.12 -31.59 1.50
N GLN A 149 -23.37 -32.02 0.26
CA GLN A 149 -24.20 -33.17 -0.05
C GLN A 149 -23.34 -34.40 -0.37
N MET A 150 -23.62 -35.55 0.26
CA MET A 150 -22.78 -36.75 0.14
C MET A 150 -22.97 -37.46 -1.22
N LYS A 151 -22.10 -37.18 -2.19
CA LYS A 151 -22.16 -37.72 -3.58
C LYS A 151 -21.08 -38.75 -3.91
N SER A 152 -20.09 -38.90 -3.05
CA SER A 152 -18.96 -39.81 -3.14
C SER A 152 -18.40 -40.04 -1.74
N ASN A 153 -17.38 -40.89 -1.59
CA ASN A 153 -16.53 -40.84 -0.39
C ASN A 153 -15.90 -39.44 -0.26
N VAL A 154 -15.69 -39.00 0.98
CA VAL A 154 -15.21 -37.66 1.34
C VAL A 154 -14.18 -37.79 2.46
N SER A 155 -13.08 -37.04 2.39
CA SER A 155 -12.09 -36.96 3.47
C SER A 155 -11.71 -35.51 3.72
N THR A 156 -11.75 -35.10 4.99
CA THR A 156 -11.49 -33.71 5.39
C THR A 156 -10.78 -33.64 6.74
N THR A 157 -9.94 -32.63 6.92
CA THR A 157 -9.18 -32.40 8.16
C THR A 157 -9.62 -31.09 8.81
N ALA A 158 -10.07 -31.18 10.06
CA ALA A 158 -10.23 -30.05 10.98
C ALA A 158 -8.91 -29.83 11.73
N ARG A 159 -8.39 -28.59 11.71
CA ARG A 159 -7.23 -28.21 12.54
C ARG A 159 -7.64 -27.39 13.75
N PHE A 160 -7.13 -27.79 14.91
CA PHE A 160 -7.22 -27.10 16.18
C PHE A 160 -5.82 -26.91 16.79
N GLY A 161 -5.68 -25.93 17.69
CA GLY A 161 -4.42 -25.72 18.41
C GLY A 161 -4.40 -24.44 19.22
N THR A 162 -3.23 -24.12 19.79
CA THR A 162 -2.93 -22.80 20.35
C THR A 162 -2.43 -21.85 19.26
N GLY A 163 -2.58 -20.56 19.52
CA GLY A 163 -2.21 -19.52 18.57
C GLY A 163 -2.74 -18.17 19.01
N PHE A 164 -2.70 -17.23 18.07
CA PHE A 164 -2.76 -15.80 18.36
C PHE A 164 -3.82 -15.10 17.53
N ARG A 165 -4.24 -13.93 18.01
CA ARG A 165 -5.22 -13.08 17.35
C ARG A 165 -4.50 -12.09 16.42
N LEU A 166 -4.88 -12.10 15.15
CA LEU A 166 -4.49 -11.11 14.15
C LEU A 166 -5.65 -10.13 13.96
N GLY A 167 -5.52 -8.91 14.49
CA GLY A 167 -6.39 -7.79 14.15
C GLY A 167 -5.91 -7.10 12.88
N LEU A 168 -6.84 -6.81 11.97
CA LEU A 168 -6.60 -6.15 10.68
C LEU A 168 -7.60 -5.00 10.52
N ARG A 169 -7.12 -3.78 10.23
CA ARG A 169 -7.97 -2.65 9.82
C ARG A 169 -7.56 -2.15 8.44
N ALA A 170 -8.55 -1.93 7.57
CA ALA A 170 -8.36 -1.34 6.25
C ALA A 170 -8.87 0.11 6.28
N ASN A 171 -7.99 1.05 6.60
CA ASN A 171 -8.31 2.48 6.59
C ASN A 171 -8.36 2.97 5.13
N GLY A 172 -9.50 3.49 4.69
CA GLY A 172 -9.66 4.07 3.35
C GLY A 172 -11.14 4.27 2.99
N PRO A 173 -11.46 4.88 1.83
CA PRO A 173 -12.84 5.04 1.38
C PRO A 173 -13.49 3.68 1.11
N GLN A 174 -14.77 3.54 1.48
CA GLN A 174 -15.47 2.25 1.40
C GLN A 174 -15.62 1.78 -0.05
N GLY A 175 -15.14 0.57 -0.33
CA GLY A 175 -15.17 -0.04 -1.67
C GLY A 175 -14.00 0.34 -2.60
N ASP A 176 -13.12 1.26 -2.19
CA ASP A 176 -11.97 1.67 -3.02
C ASP A 176 -10.74 0.76 -2.85
N CYS A 177 -10.71 -0.07 -1.81
CA CYS A 177 -9.56 -0.90 -1.46
C CYS A 177 -9.95 -2.05 -0.52
N LYS A 178 -9.07 -3.04 -0.38
CA LYS A 178 -9.17 -4.14 0.59
C LYS A 178 -7.80 -4.64 1.02
N VAL A 179 -7.74 -5.29 2.17
CA VAL A 179 -6.66 -6.20 2.56
C VAL A 179 -7.10 -7.62 2.19
N ALA A 180 -6.32 -8.30 1.35
CA ALA A 180 -6.43 -9.75 1.18
C ALA A 180 -5.49 -10.46 2.17
N VAL A 181 -5.90 -11.64 2.62
CA VAL A 181 -5.20 -12.45 3.63
C VAL A 181 -5.04 -13.86 3.10
N THR A 182 -3.86 -14.45 3.25
CA THR A 182 -3.61 -15.88 3.08
C THR A 182 -3.11 -16.46 4.39
N LEU A 183 -3.82 -17.47 4.90
CA LEU A 183 -3.53 -18.14 6.17
C LEU A 183 -2.62 -19.36 5.97
N PRO A 184 -2.00 -19.90 7.05
CA PRO A 184 -1.03 -21.01 6.96
C PRO A 184 -1.58 -22.31 6.36
N SER A 185 -2.91 -22.49 6.39
CA SER A 185 -3.64 -23.63 5.80
C SER A 185 -3.95 -23.45 4.30
N GLY A 186 -3.52 -22.34 3.68
CA GLY A 186 -3.90 -21.95 2.32
C GLY A 186 -5.31 -21.36 2.20
N ALA A 187 -6.05 -21.23 3.31
CA ALA A 187 -7.33 -20.54 3.33
C ALA A 187 -7.13 -19.02 3.13
N SER A 188 -7.95 -18.41 2.28
CA SER A 188 -7.94 -16.97 2.03
C SER A 188 -9.06 -16.24 2.80
N ASP A 189 -8.83 -14.96 3.11
CA ASP A 189 -9.84 -14.08 3.71
C ASP A 189 -9.63 -12.61 3.26
N GLU A 190 -10.57 -11.71 3.56
CA GLU A 190 -10.40 -10.28 3.24
C GLU A 190 -11.07 -9.29 4.21
N VAL A 191 -10.59 -8.04 4.16
CA VAL A 191 -11.10 -6.88 4.89
C VAL A 191 -11.18 -5.68 3.93
N SER A 192 -12.39 -5.33 3.49
CA SER A 192 -12.63 -4.15 2.66
C SER A 192 -12.39 -2.84 3.42
N CYS A 193 -12.00 -1.79 2.72
CA CYS A 193 -11.76 -0.46 3.30
C CYS A 193 -12.99 0.10 4.01
N GLY A 194 -12.75 0.76 5.15
CA GLY A 194 -13.76 1.10 6.16
C GLY A 194 -14.06 -0.03 7.14
N GLY A 195 -13.48 -1.22 6.94
CA GLY A 195 -13.66 -2.40 7.79
C GLY A 195 -12.50 -2.68 8.73
N GLU A 196 -12.82 -3.38 9.82
CA GLU A 196 -11.89 -4.00 10.75
C GLU A 196 -12.32 -5.45 10.99
N ARG A 197 -11.35 -6.35 11.16
CA ARG A 197 -11.58 -7.77 11.42
C ARG A 197 -10.53 -8.34 12.36
N ALA A 198 -10.92 -9.36 13.13
CA ALA A 198 -9.97 -10.20 13.86
C ALA A 198 -10.03 -11.62 13.31
N LEU A 199 -8.86 -12.23 13.13
CA LEU A 199 -8.66 -13.61 12.69
C LEU A 199 -7.88 -14.36 13.76
N ASP A 200 -8.17 -15.64 13.95
CA ASP A 200 -7.42 -16.51 14.84
C ASP A 200 -6.46 -17.36 14.00
N VAL A 201 -5.16 -17.29 14.30
CA VAL A 201 -4.09 -17.90 13.51
C VAL A 201 -3.33 -18.94 14.36
N PRO A 202 -3.00 -20.13 13.83
CA PRO A 202 -2.22 -21.13 14.57
C PRO A 202 -0.80 -20.63 14.87
N GLN A 203 -0.30 -20.97 16.05
CA GLN A 203 1.03 -20.58 16.53
C GLN A 203 2.14 -20.96 15.54
N GLY A 204 3.00 -20.00 15.18
CA GLY A 204 4.13 -20.23 14.27
C GLY A 204 3.77 -20.39 12.79
N GLY A 205 2.49 -20.28 12.43
CA GLY A 205 2.07 -20.27 11.03
C GLY A 205 2.38 -18.94 10.33
N ALA A 206 2.81 -19.03 9.06
CA ALA A 206 3.04 -17.88 8.19
C ALA A 206 1.71 -17.32 7.65
N VAL A 207 1.48 -16.03 7.86
CA VAL A 207 0.40 -15.25 7.25
C VAL A 207 1.00 -14.33 6.19
N THR A 208 0.35 -14.29 5.03
CA THR A 208 0.60 -13.26 4.00
C THR A 208 -0.57 -12.29 3.94
N LEU A 209 -0.28 -11.00 3.94
CA LEU A 209 -1.24 -9.91 3.75
C LEU A 209 -0.91 -9.18 2.45
N GLU A 210 -1.92 -8.79 1.67
CA GLU A 210 -1.78 -8.03 0.43
C GLU A 210 -2.72 -6.82 0.42
N GLY A 211 -2.16 -5.63 0.23
CA GLY A 211 -2.89 -4.35 0.21
C GLY A 211 -3.38 -4.03 -1.20
N VAL A 212 -4.62 -4.39 -1.50
CA VAL A 212 -5.21 -4.31 -2.84
C VAL A 212 -6.03 -3.02 -3.01
N SER A 213 -5.55 -2.13 -3.86
CA SER A 213 -6.27 -0.93 -4.31
C SER A 213 -7.29 -1.31 -5.41
N LEU A 214 -8.59 -1.33 -5.07
CA LEU A 214 -9.69 -1.76 -5.95
C LEU A 214 -10.10 -0.66 -6.95
N LYS A 215 -10.03 0.60 -6.50
CA LYS A 215 -9.72 1.76 -7.36
C LYS A 215 -8.27 2.13 -7.08
N LYS A 216 -7.63 2.87 -7.99
CA LYS A 216 -6.31 3.46 -7.70
C LYS A 216 -6.45 4.56 -6.63
N ASN A 217 -6.38 4.15 -5.38
CA ASN A 217 -6.00 4.93 -4.21
C ASN A 217 -4.66 4.38 -3.70
N ALA A 218 -3.79 5.24 -3.15
CA ALA A 218 -2.45 4.82 -2.76
C ALA A 218 -2.46 4.16 -1.38
N LEU A 219 -1.82 2.99 -1.25
CA LEU A 219 -1.38 2.45 0.04
C LEU A 219 -0.15 3.26 0.49
N LEU A 220 -0.21 3.87 1.68
CA LEU A 220 0.64 5.02 2.04
C LEU A 220 1.49 4.85 3.29
N SER A 221 1.53 3.65 3.84
CA SER A 221 2.47 3.25 4.87
C SER A 221 2.74 1.76 4.73
N PRO A 222 3.95 1.28 5.07
CA PRO A 222 4.10 -0.10 5.49
C PRO A 222 3.17 -0.33 6.69
N TRP A 223 2.72 -1.56 6.87
CA TRP A 223 1.54 -1.82 7.67
C TRP A 223 1.85 -1.63 9.17
N ASN A 224 1.08 -0.79 9.84
CA ASN A 224 1.46 -0.19 11.11
C ASN A 224 0.24 -0.09 12.06
N PRO A 225 0.33 -0.49 13.33
CA PRO A 225 1.46 -1.18 13.97
C PRO A 225 1.68 -2.60 13.39
N GLY A 226 2.72 -3.30 13.86
CA GLY A 226 2.89 -4.73 13.61
C GLY A 226 4.18 -5.13 12.87
N PRO A 227 4.37 -6.44 12.60
CA PRO A 227 5.56 -7.03 11.97
C PRO A 227 5.64 -6.82 10.45
N CYS A 228 4.69 -6.07 9.90
CA CYS A 228 4.61 -5.68 8.49
C CYS A 228 5.13 -4.26 8.23
N TRP A 229 5.66 -3.60 9.26
CA TRP A 229 6.59 -2.48 9.14
C TRP A 229 7.75 -2.86 8.19
N GLU A 230 8.23 -1.91 7.38
CA GLU A 230 9.19 -2.10 6.26
C GLU A 230 8.78 -3.07 5.13
N GLN A 231 7.66 -3.80 5.24
CA GLN A 231 7.13 -4.65 4.16
C GLN A 231 6.15 -3.86 3.26
N GLY A 232 6.18 -4.16 1.95
CA GLY A 232 5.48 -3.37 0.92
C GLY A 232 3.99 -3.71 0.77
N GLN A 233 3.48 -3.62 -0.47
CA GLN A 233 2.09 -4.02 -0.80
C GLN A 233 1.77 -5.46 -0.39
N THR A 234 2.77 -6.35 -0.38
CA THR A 234 2.69 -7.68 0.23
C THR A 234 3.55 -7.71 1.49
N CYS A 235 3.02 -8.27 2.58
CA CYS A 235 3.74 -8.59 3.81
C CYS A 235 3.61 -10.08 4.11
N THR A 236 4.69 -10.75 4.53
CA THR A 236 4.62 -12.11 5.09
C THR A 236 5.34 -12.19 6.44
N PHE A 237 4.71 -12.82 7.43
CA PHE A 237 5.26 -12.97 8.79
C PHE A 237 4.64 -14.17 9.51
N ASN A 238 5.33 -14.68 10.54
CA ASN A 238 4.78 -15.70 11.44
C ASN A 238 4.17 -15.03 12.68
N LEU A 239 3.00 -15.46 13.15
CA LEU A 239 2.49 -14.98 14.45
C LEU A 239 3.19 -15.70 15.62
N ASP A 240 3.90 -14.91 16.43
CA ASP A 240 4.56 -15.28 17.68
C ASP A 240 3.88 -14.70 18.95
N ARG A 241 2.90 -13.80 18.74
CA ARG A 241 2.07 -13.12 19.75
C ARG A 241 0.80 -12.58 19.09
N ASP A 242 -0.13 -12.04 19.89
CA ASP A 242 -1.27 -11.26 19.36
C ASP A 242 -0.76 -9.99 18.66
N VAL A 243 -1.24 -9.74 17.44
CA VAL A 243 -0.78 -8.68 16.54
C VAL A 243 -1.99 -7.90 16.03
N PHE A 244 -1.87 -6.57 15.97
CA PHE A 244 -2.80 -5.70 15.27
C PHE A 244 -2.06 -4.99 14.13
N VAL A 245 -2.70 -4.85 12.97
CA VAL A 245 -2.12 -4.27 11.75
C VAL A 245 -3.14 -3.34 11.07
N GLU A 246 -2.72 -2.12 10.73
CA GLU A 246 -3.52 -1.25 9.85
C GLU A 246 -2.86 -1.10 8.48
N ALA A 247 -3.64 -1.35 7.43
CA ALA A 247 -3.34 -0.91 6.06
C ALA A 247 -4.04 0.42 5.82
N THR A 248 -3.30 1.46 5.45
CA THR A 248 -3.87 2.79 5.24
C THR A 248 -3.75 3.23 3.79
N PHE A 249 -4.91 3.27 3.13
CA PHE A 249 -5.11 3.79 1.79
C PHE A 249 -5.69 5.21 1.87
N ASN A 250 -5.15 6.15 1.12
CA ASN A 250 -5.76 7.48 0.96
C ASN A 250 -5.83 7.86 -0.51
N ALA A 251 -6.85 8.68 -0.81
CA ALA A 251 -6.82 9.54 -1.97
C ALA A 251 -5.75 10.64 -1.77
N TYR A 252 -4.71 10.59 -2.59
CA TYR A 252 -3.85 11.72 -2.96
C TYR A 252 -3.95 11.86 -4.49
N ASN A 253 -3.57 13.01 -5.04
CA ASN A 253 -3.51 13.17 -6.49
C ASN A 253 -2.46 12.21 -7.07
N TYR A 254 -2.73 11.60 -8.22
CA TYR A 254 -1.67 10.89 -8.93
C TYR A 254 -0.78 11.86 -9.70
N ILE A 255 0.50 11.55 -9.77
CA ILE A 255 1.42 12.07 -10.78
C ILE A 255 2.01 10.89 -11.55
N PHE A 256 1.92 10.96 -12.87
CA PHE A 256 2.46 9.96 -13.77
C PHE A 256 3.08 10.62 -15.02
N VAL A 257 3.81 9.83 -15.80
CA VAL A 257 4.42 10.24 -17.08
C VAL A 257 3.71 9.51 -18.22
N THR A 258 3.36 10.23 -19.30
CA THR A 258 2.62 9.61 -20.41
C THR A 258 3.37 8.43 -21.03
N SER A 259 2.65 7.36 -21.35
CA SER A 259 3.21 6.15 -21.96
C SER A 259 3.83 6.43 -23.34
N ALA A 260 3.14 7.24 -24.14
CA ALA A 260 3.64 7.71 -25.43
C ALA A 260 4.40 9.04 -25.27
N PRO A 261 5.52 9.24 -25.99
CA PRO A 261 6.12 10.55 -26.15
C PRO A 261 5.37 11.39 -27.20
N VAL A 262 5.58 12.70 -27.11
CA VAL A 262 5.16 13.76 -28.04
C VAL A 262 6.38 14.64 -28.36
N ASN A 263 6.20 15.70 -29.16
CA ASN A 263 7.25 16.71 -29.41
C ASN A 263 6.71 18.13 -29.16
N GLY A 264 7.43 19.17 -29.59
CA GLY A 264 7.04 20.57 -29.43
C GLY A 264 5.73 21.00 -30.12
N PHE A 265 5.15 20.14 -30.97
CA PHE A 265 3.79 20.30 -31.50
C PHE A 265 2.88 19.20 -30.93
N ILE A 266 2.25 19.49 -29.78
CA ILE A 266 1.37 18.52 -29.12
C ILE A 266 0.00 18.56 -29.79
N GLN A 267 -0.53 17.38 -30.14
CA GLN A 267 -1.87 17.19 -30.71
C GLN A 267 -2.60 16.04 -30.01
N SER A 268 -3.92 16.13 -29.82
CA SER A 268 -4.72 15.02 -29.31
C SER A 268 -5.18 14.09 -30.45
N ASN A 269 -5.39 12.80 -30.16
CA ASN A 269 -5.75 11.78 -31.16
C ASN A 269 -7.24 11.81 -31.58
N TYR A 270 -7.90 12.97 -31.52
CA TYR A 270 -9.31 13.13 -31.86
C TYR A 270 -9.54 13.50 -33.33
N SER A 271 -10.75 13.22 -33.84
CA SER A 271 -11.17 13.57 -35.20
C SER A 271 -11.16 15.08 -35.49
N SER A 272 -11.29 15.88 -34.45
CA SER A 272 -10.90 17.30 -34.42
C SER A 272 -9.80 17.45 -33.36
N PRO A 273 -8.52 17.39 -33.73
CA PRO A 273 -7.43 17.37 -32.76
C PRO A 273 -7.31 18.72 -32.06
N LEU A 274 -7.24 18.70 -30.73
CA LEU A 274 -6.74 19.85 -29.97
C LEU A 274 -5.25 20.03 -30.28
N THR A 275 -4.71 21.21 -29.99
CA THR A 275 -3.27 21.47 -30.06
C THR A 275 -2.77 22.16 -28.80
N GLY A 276 -1.45 22.21 -28.60
CA GLY A 276 -0.86 22.96 -27.51
C GLY A 276 -1.07 22.33 -26.12
N ARG A 277 -1.16 23.16 -25.09
CA ARG A 277 -1.39 22.71 -23.69
C ARG A 277 -2.72 21.97 -23.53
N ASP A 278 -3.77 22.37 -24.22
CA ASP A 278 -5.10 21.76 -24.09
C ASP A 278 -5.12 20.33 -24.68
N ALA A 279 -4.29 20.07 -25.69
CA ALA A 279 -4.03 18.70 -26.17
C ALA A 279 -3.28 17.85 -25.14
N ALA A 280 -2.30 18.44 -24.44
CA ALA A 280 -1.55 17.76 -23.39
C ALA A 280 -2.45 17.39 -22.20
N ASP A 281 -3.32 18.31 -21.76
CA ASP A 281 -4.33 18.04 -20.74
C ASP A 281 -5.30 16.92 -21.19
N ALA A 282 -5.74 16.93 -22.45
CA ALA A 282 -6.60 15.87 -22.99
C ALA A 282 -5.92 14.49 -23.01
N ILE A 283 -4.64 14.41 -23.44
CA ILE A 283 -3.83 13.19 -23.38
C ILE A 283 -3.73 12.67 -21.95
N CYS A 284 -3.49 13.56 -20.97
CA CYS A 284 -3.42 13.19 -19.56
C CYS A 284 -4.74 12.60 -19.04
N ASN A 285 -5.89 13.20 -19.36
CA ASN A 285 -7.18 12.67 -18.93
C ASN A 285 -7.56 11.37 -19.67
N GLU A 286 -7.18 11.23 -20.94
CA GLU A 286 -7.39 9.99 -21.69
C GLU A 286 -6.56 8.84 -21.11
N GLU A 287 -5.25 9.01 -20.90
CA GLU A 287 -4.41 7.94 -20.35
C GLU A 287 -4.80 7.58 -18.91
N ALA A 288 -5.20 8.58 -18.11
CA ALA A 288 -5.76 8.35 -16.78
C ALA A 288 -7.06 7.51 -16.83
N GLY A 289 -8.02 7.90 -17.69
CA GLY A 289 -9.28 7.18 -17.87
C GLY A 289 -9.08 5.74 -18.38
N GLN A 290 -8.21 5.55 -19.38
CA GLN A 290 -7.84 4.21 -19.88
C GLN A 290 -7.18 3.34 -18.80
N ALA A 291 -6.51 3.94 -17.82
CA ALA A 291 -5.84 3.24 -16.73
C ALA A 291 -6.69 3.12 -15.45
N GLY A 292 -7.95 3.56 -15.44
CA GLY A 292 -8.82 3.55 -14.27
C GLY A 292 -8.37 4.47 -13.13
N LEU A 293 -7.59 5.51 -13.43
CA LEU A 293 -7.28 6.59 -12.48
C LEU A 293 -8.49 7.51 -12.33
N ALA A 294 -8.87 7.78 -11.08
CA ALA A 294 -9.94 8.71 -10.77
C ALA A 294 -9.45 10.17 -10.76
N GLY A 295 -10.38 11.10 -10.99
CA GLY A 295 -10.16 12.55 -10.94
C GLY A 295 -9.75 13.18 -12.27
N ASN A 296 -9.66 14.51 -12.27
CA ASN A 296 -9.17 15.31 -13.39
C ASN A 296 -7.66 15.48 -13.34
N TYR A 297 -7.02 15.50 -14.51
CA TYR A 297 -5.57 15.63 -14.67
C TYR A 297 -5.24 16.86 -15.54
N LEU A 298 -4.09 17.48 -15.26
CA LEU A 298 -3.49 18.50 -16.12
C LEU A 298 -2.05 18.13 -16.45
N ALA A 299 -1.60 18.53 -17.63
CA ALA A 299 -0.21 18.48 -18.01
C ALA A 299 0.59 19.58 -17.28
N TRP A 300 1.81 19.24 -16.85
CA TRP A 300 2.79 20.22 -16.38
C TRP A 300 3.38 20.98 -17.58
N LEU A 301 2.62 21.94 -18.11
CA LEU A 301 3.05 22.85 -19.18
C LEU A 301 2.54 24.28 -18.96
N PRO A 302 3.32 25.32 -19.29
CA PRO A 302 2.88 26.72 -19.33
C PRO A 302 1.93 26.97 -20.51
N GLY A 303 1.11 28.00 -20.38
CA GLY A 303 0.21 28.48 -21.44
C GLY A 303 0.83 29.59 -22.29
N ILE A 304 0.00 30.15 -23.18
CA ILE A 304 0.41 31.17 -24.17
C ILE A 304 0.49 32.59 -23.61
N GLU A 305 -0.21 32.86 -22.51
CA GLU A 305 -0.24 34.19 -21.89
C GLU A 305 1.04 34.45 -21.08
N PRO A 306 1.58 35.68 -21.08
CA PRO A 306 2.68 36.06 -20.21
C PRO A 306 2.35 35.78 -18.75
N GLU A 307 3.31 35.20 -18.02
CA GLU A 307 3.16 34.81 -16.60
C GLU A 307 2.11 33.70 -16.34
N ASP A 308 1.66 32.94 -17.34
CA ASP A 308 0.88 31.69 -17.18
C ASP A 308 1.78 30.54 -16.67
N ASN A 309 2.22 30.69 -15.41
CA ASN A 309 3.12 29.78 -14.73
C ASN A 309 2.48 28.41 -14.52
N VAL A 310 3.28 27.35 -14.66
CA VAL A 310 2.78 25.98 -14.62
C VAL A 310 2.18 25.63 -13.25
N ALA A 311 2.82 26.08 -12.17
CA ALA A 311 2.37 25.82 -10.80
C ALA A 311 1.01 26.47 -10.51
N ASP A 312 0.73 27.65 -11.07
CA ASP A 312 -0.47 28.43 -10.75
C ASP A 312 -1.76 27.71 -11.19
N ARG A 313 -1.69 26.91 -12.26
CA ARG A 313 -2.80 26.02 -12.71
C ARG A 313 -3.28 25.07 -11.61
N PHE A 314 -2.35 24.56 -10.81
CA PHE A 314 -2.60 23.60 -9.73
C PHE A 314 -2.94 24.31 -8.41
N ILE A 315 -2.22 25.39 -8.09
CA ILE A 315 -2.45 26.22 -6.89
C ILE A 315 -3.85 26.84 -6.93
N ALA A 316 -4.30 27.33 -8.08
CA ALA A 316 -5.66 27.89 -8.27
C ALA A 316 -6.79 26.86 -8.06
N ARG A 317 -6.48 25.56 -8.13
CA ARG A 317 -7.42 24.46 -7.82
C ARG A 317 -7.30 23.98 -6.37
N GLY A 318 -6.35 24.52 -5.60
CA GLY A 318 -5.99 24.03 -4.28
C GLY A 318 -5.36 22.64 -4.28
N ALA A 319 -4.89 22.15 -5.44
CA ALA A 319 -4.34 20.81 -5.57
C ALA A 319 -3.13 20.64 -4.64
N ARG A 320 -3.13 19.57 -3.84
CA ARG A 320 -2.08 19.30 -2.85
C ARG A 320 -1.91 17.80 -2.60
N GLY A 321 -0.66 17.38 -2.49
CA GLY A 321 -0.22 16.01 -2.21
C GLY A 321 -0.31 15.10 -3.43
N TRP A 322 0.84 14.72 -3.97
CA TRP A 322 0.96 13.83 -5.14
C TRP A 322 1.75 12.57 -4.86
N VAL A 323 1.27 11.48 -5.45
CA VAL A 323 1.83 10.12 -5.35
C VAL A 323 1.98 9.49 -6.73
N ARG A 324 2.95 8.60 -6.88
CA ARG A 324 3.07 7.74 -8.07
C ARG A 324 1.92 6.73 -8.13
N THR A 325 1.76 6.12 -9.29
CA THR A 325 0.83 5.00 -9.51
C THR A 325 1.16 3.73 -8.72
N ASP A 326 2.36 3.60 -8.14
CA ASP A 326 2.72 2.58 -7.13
C ASP A 326 2.47 3.01 -5.67
N GLY A 327 1.90 4.21 -5.45
CA GLY A 327 1.59 4.78 -4.14
C GLY A 327 2.74 5.52 -3.45
N ARG A 328 3.96 5.52 -4.02
CA ARG A 328 5.10 6.23 -3.41
C ARG A 328 4.87 7.75 -3.42
N PRO A 329 5.21 8.46 -2.32
CA PRO A 329 5.07 9.92 -2.25
C PRO A 329 5.98 10.60 -3.27
N VAL A 330 5.50 11.63 -3.96
CA VAL A 330 6.31 12.40 -4.92
C VAL A 330 6.58 13.79 -4.37
N LEU A 331 5.56 14.63 -4.18
CA LEU A 331 5.71 15.98 -3.66
C LEU A 331 4.48 16.43 -2.87
N ASN A 332 4.69 17.26 -1.84
CA ASN A 332 3.64 17.68 -0.90
C ASN A 332 2.81 18.86 -1.43
N ALA A 333 3.47 19.90 -1.93
CA ALA A 333 2.85 21.14 -2.37
C ALA A 333 3.64 21.75 -3.53
N LEU A 334 2.99 22.62 -4.29
CA LEU A 334 3.57 23.41 -5.38
C LEU A 334 3.63 24.89 -4.96
N GLY A 335 4.54 25.64 -5.58
CA GLY A 335 4.75 27.06 -5.32
C GLY A 335 5.76 27.35 -4.21
N GLY A 336 6.53 28.43 -4.40
CA GLY A 336 7.61 28.87 -3.52
C GLY A 336 8.70 29.61 -4.30
N GLN A 337 9.76 30.05 -3.63
CA GLN A 337 10.96 30.61 -4.28
C GLN A 337 11.90 29.52 -4.84
N TYR A 338 11.64 28.25 -4.52
CA TYR A 338 12.50 27.11 -4.79
C TYR A 338 11.68 25.92 -5.30
N SER A 339 12.36 24.95 -5.92
CA SER A 339 11.71 23.76 -6.46
C SER A 339 11.09 22.89 -5.36
N PRO A 340 9.88 22.33 -5.57
CA PRO A 340 9.28 21.41 -4.61
C PRO A 340 10.15 20.16 -4.45
N GLN A 341 10.35 19.72 -3.20
CA GLN A 341 11.12 18.52 -2.91
C GLN A 341 10.47 17.29 -3.54
N ILE A 342 11.25 16.53 -4.32
CA ILE A 342 10.85 15.24 -4.87
C ILE A 342 11.35 14.12 -3.97
N PHE A 343 10.42 13.35 -3.41
CA PHE A 343 10.71 12.21 -2.55
C PHE A 343 11.07 10.96 -3.37
N TYR A 344 10.22 10.58 -4.33
CA TYR A 344 10.49 9.54 -5.33
C TYR A 344 10.18 10.08 -6.74
N PRO A 345 11.04 9.92 -7.74
CA PRO A 345 10.83 10.47 -9.07
C PRO A 345 9.54 9.98 -9.76
N PRO A 346 8.75 10.87 -10.40
CA PRO A 346 7.59 10.49 -11.20
C PRO A 346 8.03 9.82 -12.51
N ARG A 347 8.39 8.53 -12.43
CA ARG A 347 8.91 7.69 -13.53
C ARG A 347 8.00 6.53 -13.93
N LEU A 348 6.74 6.55 -13.48
CA LEU A 348 5.75 5.54 -13.81
C LEU A 348 4.63 6.15 -14.66
N ASN A 349 4.07 5.38 -15.58
CA ASN A 349 2.89 5.78 -16.34
C ASN A 349 1.59 5.58 -15.56
N ALA A 350 0.47 5.92 -16.20
CA ALA A 350 -0.87 5.78 -15.61
C ALA A 350 -1.19 4.33 -15.16
N LYS A 351 -0.55 3.33 -15.77
CA LYS A 351 -0.72 1.90 -15.48
C LYS A 351 0.20 1.38 -14.37
N GLY A 352 1.30 2.09 -14.05
CA GLY A 352 2.32 1.66 -13.10
C GLY A 352 3.61 1.12 -13.76
N GLU A 353 3.70 1.15 -15.08
CA GLU A 353 4.84 0.69 -15.87
C GLU A 353 5.94 1.78 -15.88
N ARG A 354 7.22 1.38 -15.87
CA ARG A 354 8.36 2.31 -15.75
C ARG A 354 8.67 3.00 -17.08
N VAL A 355 8.64 4.33 -17.08
CA VAL A 355 8.95 5.21 -18.21
C VAL A 355 10.07 6.16 -17.80
N ASP A 356 11.31 5.78 -18.13
CA ASP A 356 12.51 6.59 -17.92
C ASP A 356 12.84 7.36 -19.20
N GLY A 357 12.87 8.70 -19.14
CA GLY A 357 13.18 9.52 -20.32
C GLY A 357 13.02 11.03 -20.11
N PRO A 358 13.26 11.82 -21.17
CA PRO A 358 13.00 13.25 -21.15
C PRO A 358 11.49 13.55 -21.09
N VAL A 359 11.13 14.67 -20.47
CA VAL A 359 9.75 15.11 -20.30
C VAL A 359 9.64 16.58 -20.70
N LEU A 360 8.63 16.97 -21.49
CA LEU A 360 8.38 18.38 -21.80
C LEU A 360 7.92 19.10 -20.52
N THR A 361 8.52 20.25 -20.22
CA THR A 361 8.16 21.06 -19.05
C THR A 361 8.07 22.55 -19.37
N GLY A 362 9.07 23.11 -20.08
CA GLY A 362 9.12 24.54 -20.42
C GLY A 362 9.08 25.47 -19.20
N SER A 363 9.52 24.96 -18.04
CA SER A 363 9.32 25.61 -16.75
C SER A 363 10.60 25.70 -15.93
N LEU A 364 10.81 26.83 -15.27
CA LEU A 364 11.85 26.99 -14.25
C LEU A 364 11.56 26.12 -13.01
N PRO A 365 12.56 25.88 -12.13
CA PRO A 365 12.40 24.91 -11.03
C PRO A 365 11.33 25.31 -10.00
N ASP A 366 11.05 26.60 -9.85
CA ASP A 366 9.99 27.17 -9.00
C ASP A 366 8.58 27.10 -9.63
N GLY A 367 8.49 26.59 -10.87
CA GLY A 367 7.25 26.38 -11.61
C GLY A 367 6.82 27.54 -12.51
N LYS A 368 7.66 28.57 -12.67
CA LYS A 368 7.42 29.65 -13.64
C LYS A 368 7.65 29.21 -15.08
N GLU A 369 7.05 29.95 -16.01
CA GLU A 369 7.34 29.87 -17.46
C GLU A 369 8.81 30.21 -17.75
N SER A 370 9.40 29.70 -18.85
CA SER A 370 10.84 29.83 -19.14
C SER A 370 11.22 30.37 -20.53
N GLY A 371 10.27 30.76 -21.38
CA GLY A 371 10.45 31.13 -22.78
C GLY A 371 10.77 29.97 -23.75
N ASP A 372 11.01 28.77 -23.21
CA ASP A 372 11.46 27.58 -23.93
C ASP A 372 10.33 26.55 -24.01
N THR A 373 9.33 26.91 -24.81
CA THR A 373 8.02 26.24 -24.89
C THR A 373 7.63 25.79 -26.29
N CYS A 374 8.54 25.86 -27.27
CA CYS A 374 8.24 25.53 -28.68
C CYS A 374 6.99 26.25 -29.24
N GLN A 375 6.95 27.58 -29.02
CA GLN A 375 5.78 28.41 -29.31
C GLN A 375 4.53 27.88 -28.57
N TYR A 376 4.65 27.67 -27.26
CA TYR A 376 3.60 27.15 -26.38
C TYR A 376 2.95 25.85 -26.89
N TRP A 377 3.81 24.92 -27.28
CA TRP A 377 3.48 23.54 -27.67
C TRP A 377 2.71 23.45 -29.00
N THR A 378 2.78 24.51 -29.82
CA THR A 378 2.11 24.63 -31.12
C THR A 378 3.07 24.52 -32.32
N SER A 379 4.35 24.19 -32.13
CA SER A 379 5.35 24.23 -33.21
C SER A 379 6.50 23.25 -33.02
N THR A 380 6.92 22.59 -34.11
CA THR A 380 8.20 21.85 -34.16
C THR A 380 9.41 22.76 -34.39
N SER A 381 9.24 24.09 -34.30
CA SER A 381 10.28 25.10 -34.48
C SER A 381 10.17 26.23 -33.44
N GLY A 382 11.24 27.01 -33.24
CA GLY A 382 11.28 28.12 -32.28
C GLY A 382 12.49 28.07 -31.34
N ASN A 383 12.35 28.66 -30.15
CA ASN A 383 13.42 28.89 -29.16
C ASN A 383 14.07 27.60 -28.58
N GLY A 384 13.52 26.44 -28.89
CA GLY A 384 13.77 25.18 -28.22
C GLY A 384 12.77 24.92 -27.10
N VAL A 385 13.07 23.89 -26.30
CA VAL A 385 12.30 23.48 -25.14
C VAL A 385 13.23 23.11 -23.99
N LEU A 386 12.84 23.51 -22.77
CA LEU A 386 13.43 23.03 -21.53
C LEU A 386 12.75 21.71 -21.13
N PHE A 387 13.55 20.66 -20.95
CA PHE A 387 13.11 19.31 -20.60
C PHE A 387 13.38 18.99 -19.14
N GLY A 388 12.43 18.30 -18.51
CA GLY A 388 12.65 17.48 -17.32
C GLY A 388 13.22 16.11 -17.66
N ASP A 389 13.49 15.31 -16.63
CA ASP A 389 13.86 13.89 -16.71
C ASP A 389 12.98 13.13 -15.71
N SER A 390 12.26 12.09 -16.15
CA SER A 390 11.33 11.35 -15.27
C SER A 390 12.04 10.61 -14.13
N SER A 391 13.34 10.32 -14.29
CA SER A 391 14.25 9.82 -13.25
C SER A 391 14.99 10.92 -12.49
N GLY A 392 14.58 12.18 -12.65
CA GLY A 392 15.07 13.34 -11.90
C GLY A 392 14.45 13.46 -10.50
N GLY A 393 15.27 13.88 -9.55
CA GLY A 393 14.85 14.36 -8.23
C GLY A 393 14.51 15.84 -8.25
N THR A 394 14.74 16.51 -7.13
CA THR A 394 14.50 17.94 -7.00
C THR A 394 15.33 18.73 -8.03
N VAL A 395 14.74 19.76 -8.64
CA VAL A 395 15.25 20.47 -9.84
C VAL A 395 15.28 19.62 -11.12
N ALA A 396 15.94 18.44 -11.13
CA ALA A 396 16.16 17.65 -12.35
C ALA A 396 14.87 17.12 -13.00
N TRP A 397 13.78 16.94 -12.23
CA TRP A 397 12.49 16.60 -12.82
C TRP A 397 11.89 17.73 -13.67
N LEU A 398 12.30 19.00 -13.50
CA LEU A 398 11.81 20.12 -14.32
C LEU A 398 12.85 20.66 -15.30
N THR A 399 14.11 20.80 -14.86
CA THR A 399 15.15 21.49 -15.62
C THR A 399 16.40 20.61 -15.70
N SER A 400 16.42 19.77 -16.73
CA SER A 400 17.40 18.69 -16.92
C SER A 400 18.34 18.95 -18.09
N TYR A 401 17.82 19.51 -19.18
CA TYR A 401 18.58 20.07 -20.32
C TYR A 401 17.65 20.90 -21.22
N LYS A 402 18.20 21.81 -22.02
CA LYS A 402 17.50 22.45 -23.15
C LYS A 402 17.78 21.69 -24.45
N GLY A 403 16.76 21.47 -25.27
CA GLY A 403 16.88 20.85 -26.59
C GLY A 403 15.93 21.43 -27.63
N ASN A 404 15.73 20.70 -28.74
CA ASN A 404 14.96 21.16 -29.89
C ASN A 404 13.51 20.61 -29.89
N CYS A 405 12.63 21.29 -30.63
CA CYS A 405 11.20 21.02 -30.68
C CYS A 405 10.77 19.78 -31.50
N LEU A 406 11.70 19.08 -32.15
CA LEU A 406 11.44 17.80 -32.83
C LEU A 406 11.74 16.58 -31.94
N ALA A 407 12.50 16.76 -30.85
CA ALA A 407 12.85 15.68 -29.95
C ALA A 407 11.59 15.09 -29.27
N GLN A 408 11.58 13.77 -29.16
CA GLN A 408 10.50 13.00 -28.54
C GLN A 408 10.69 12.99 -27.01
N ALA A 409 9.65 13.37 -26.27
CA ALA A 409 9.63 13.40 -24.81
C ALA A 409 8.21 13.20 -24.28
N HIS A 410 8.10 12.74 -23.05
CA HIS A 410 6.82 12.45 -22.41
C HIS A 410 6.21 13.72 -21.78
N LEU A 411 5.03 13.60 -21.15
CA LEU A 411 4.39 14.66 -20.36
C LEU A 411 4.24 14.21 -18.90
N TYR A 412 4.41 15.12 -17.93
CA TYR A 412 3.91 14.88 -16.57
C TYR A 412 2.43 15.20 -16.50
N CYS A 413 1.63 14.24 -16.05
CA CYS A 413 0.21 14.37 -15.79
C CYS A 413 -0.04 14.37 -14.29
N LEU A 414 -0.54 15.49 -13.75
CA LEU A 414 -0.81 15.68 -12.33
C LEU A 414 -2.32 15.79 -12.08
N GLY A 415 -2.84 14.99 -11.16
CA GLY A 415 -4.21 15.10 -10.68
C GLY A 415 -4.44 16.41 -9.93
N THR A 416 -5.65 16.96 -10.01
CA THR A 416 -5.97 18.30 -9.47
C THR A 416 -6.99 18.34 -8.33
N ASP A 417 -7.71 17.25 -8.09
CA ASP A 417 -9.00 17.33 -7.37
C ASP A 417 -8.86 17.25 -5.84
N ILE A 418 -7.70 16.82 -5.35
CA ILE A 418 -7.47 16.57 -3.93
C ILE A 418 -6.61 17.69 -3.34
N ASN A 419 -7.10 18.31 -2.28
CA ASN A 419 -6.32 19.19 -1.41
C ASN A 419 -5.99 18.44 -0.11
N LYS A 420 -4.87 17.69 -0.08
CA LYS A 420 -4.45 16.97 1.12
C LYS A 420 -2.93 17.07 1.34
N GLU A 421 -2.54 17.36 2.58
CA GLU A 421 -1.14 17.32 3.02
C GLU A 421 -0.55 15.92 2.84
N LEU A 422 0.58 15.79 2.12
CA LEU A 422 1.23 14.51 1.87
C LEU A 422 1.96 14.00 3.12
N VAL A 423 1.23 13.25 3.95
CA VAL A 423 1.75 12.52 5.11
C VAL A 423 1.98 11.07 4.74
N PHE A 424 3.17 10.56 5.07
CA PHE A 424 3.62 9.18 4.82
C PHE A 424 4.65 8.75 5.87
N ALA A 425 4.84 7.44 6.03
CA ALA A 425 5.84 6.90 6.95
C ALA A 425 7.27 7.29 6.54
N ARG A 426 8.09 7.69 7.51
CA ARG A 426 9.54 7.91 7.33
C ARG A 426 10.28 6.69 7.84
N GLU A 427 10.95 5.99 6.93
CA GLU A 427 11.57 4.70 7.19
C GLU A 427 12.84 4.84 8.05
N LYS A 428 13.28 3.74 8.67
CA LYS A 428 14.47 3.68 9.53
C LYS A 428 15.37 2.52 9.09
N GLY A 429 16.69 2.71 9.18
CA GLY A 429 17.65 1.76 8.63
C GLY A 429 19.04 2.38 8.56
N LYS A 430 19.93 1.80 7.75
CA LYS A 430 21.28 2.34 7.56
C LYS A 430 21.23 3.63 6.74
N SER A 431 21.93 4.66 7.21
CA SER A 431 21.89 5.99 6.58
C SER A 431 22.77 6.06 5.33
N VAL A 432 22.24 6.71 4.29
CA VAL A 432 23.01 7.18 3.14
C VAL A 432 22.67 8.65 2.83
N PHE A 433 23.68 9.50 2.73
CA PHE A 433 23.51 10.94 2.54
C PHE A 433 24.60 11.55 1.67
N LEU A 434 24.40 12.79 1.20
CA LEU A 434 25.34 13.53 0.38
C LEU A 434 26.22 14.45 1.24
N ALA A 435 27.53 14.47 1.00
CA ALA A 435 28.45 15.44 1.60
C ALA A 435 29.25 16.18 0.51
N PRO A 436 29.20 17.53 0.46
CA PRO A 436 30.01 18.32 -0.47
C PRO A 436 31.52 18.16 -0.20
N THR A 437 32.32 17.91 -1.22
CA THR A 437 33.79 17.77 -1.08
C THR A 437 34.47 19.13 -1.19
N GLY A 438 34.49 19.88 -0.09
CA GLY A 438 35.19 21.16 0.04
C GLY A 438 36.72 21.04 0.09
N SER A 439 37.33 20.40 -0.90
CA SER A 439 38.78 20.12 -1.04
C SER A 439 39.46 19.25 0.04
N ALA A 440 38.72 18.78 1.04
CA ALA A 440 39.18 17.75 1.98
C ALA A 440 38.92 16.33 1.45
N ASP A 441 39.68 15.35 1.97
CA ASP A 441 39.45 13.92 1.72
C ASP A 441 37.98 13.53 1.99
N SER A 442 37.47 12.59 1.19
CA SER A 442 36.09 12.11 1.23
C SER A 442 35.66 11.55 2.59
N VAL A 443 36.55 10.86 3.32
CA VAL A 443 36.24 10.35 4.66
C VAL A 443 36.12 11.52 5.64
N SER A 444 37.03 12.49 5.56
CA SER A 444 36.99 13.74 6.31
C SER A 444 35.75 14.59 5.98
N ALA A 445 35.29 14.61 4.73
CA ALA A 445 34.05 15.26 4.31
C ALA A 445 32.81 14.59 4.95
N CYS A 446 32.74 13.26 4.93
CA CYS A 446 31.67 12.52 5.61
C CYS A 446 31.66 12.74 7.13
N GLN A 447 32.84 12.70 7.78
CA GLN A 447 32.99 12.96 9.22
C GLN A 447 32.65 14.41 9.59
N SER A 448 32.93 15.39 8.71
CA SER A 448 32.59 16.80 8.94
C SER A 448 31.09 17.07 8.78
N ALA A 449 30.44 16.38 7.83
CA ALA A 449 29.00 16.50 7.58
C ALA A 449 28.15 15.83 8.68
N LYS A 450 28.62 14.75 9.29
CA LYS A 450 27.98 14.09 10.44
C LYS A 450 28.73 14.40 11.74
N GLN A 451 28.24 15.38 12.50
CA GLN A 451 28.82 15.77 13.79
C GLN A 451 28.73 14.64 14.85
N GLY A 452 29.66 13.69 14.84
CA GLY A 452 29.74 12.62 15.82
C GLY A 452 30.66 11.46 15.41
N SER A 453 31.20 10.75 16.41
CA SER A 453 32.31 9.77 16.27
C SER A 453 31.95 8.43 15.62
N VAL A 454 30.92 8.36 14.75
CA VAL A 454 30.57 7.13 14.03
C VAL A 454 31.51 6.98 12.84
N PRO A 455 32.22 5.84 12.67
CA PRO A 455 33.02 5.61 11.48
C PRO A 455 32.08 5.53 10.26
N LEU A 456 32.21 6.49 9.34
CA LEU A 456 31.50 6.50 8.06
C LEU A 456 32.41 6.02 6.95
N GLN A 457 31.83 5.38 5.94
CA GLN A 457 32.51 5.07 4.68
C GLN A 457 32.04 6.05 3.60
N SER A 458 32.98 6.64 2.90
CA SER A 458 32.71 7.46 1.71
C SER A 458 32.79 6.59 0.46
N THR A 459 32.24 7.08 -0.66
CA THR A 459 32.35 6.39 -1.96
C THR A 459 33.76 6.36 -2.53
N LEU A 460 34.71 7.12 -1.97
CA LEU A 460 36.11 7.13 -2.44
C LEU A 460 37.04 6.33 -1.54
N ALA A 461 36.63 6.02 -0.30
CA ALA A 461 37.41 5.20 0.63
C ALA A 461 37.72 3.78 0.09
N SER A 462 36.89 3.27 -0.83
CA SER A 462 37.22 2.09 -1.64
C SER A 462 36.40 2.05 -2.92
N SER A 463 37.02 2.39 -4.06
CA SER A 463 36.59 1.97 -5.41
C SER A 463 35.09 2.12 -5.72
N GLY A 464 34.46 3.22 -5.29
CA GLY A 464 33.05 3.51 -5.54
C GLY A 464 32.06 2.91 -4.53
N ILE A 465 30.79 2.83 -4.94
CA ILE A 465 29.69 2.31 -4.11
C ILE A 465 29.76 0.77 -3.98
N TYR A 466 30.83 0.16 -4.50
CA TYR A 466 31.24 -1.22 -4.20
C TYR A 466 31.41 -1.49 -2.68
N VAL A 467 31.56 -0.44 -1.86
CA VAL A 467 31.36 -0.46 -0.40
C VAL A 467 30.08 -1.20 0.04
N LEU A 468 29.03 -1.19 -0.78
CA LEU A 468 27.76 -1.87 -0.51
C LEU A 468 27.76 -3.35 -0.90
N ASN A 469 28.70 -3.83 -1.71
CA ASN A 469 28.67 -5.20 -2.20
C ASN A 469 28.78 -6.21 -1.02
N GLY A 470 27.82 -7.14 -0.94
CA GLY A 470 27.66 -8.05 0.20
C GLY A 470 26.96 -7.46 1.43
N LYS A 471 26.64 -6.16 1.47
CA LYS A 471 25.82 -5.54 2.52
C LYS A 471 24.34 -5.56 2.14
N GLN A 472 23.50 -6.10 3.00
CA GLN A 472 22.04 -6.02 2.84
C GLN A 472 21.56 -4.58 3.12
N GLY A 473 20.61 -4.11 2.30
CA GLY A 473 19.87 -2.86 2.54
C GLY A 473 18.66 -3.07 3.47
N PRO A 474 17.72 -2.12 3.54
CA PRO A 474 17.64 -0.88 2.76
C PRO A 474 18.63 0.20 3.21
N TRP A 475 18.91 1.15 2.32
CA TRP A 475 19.68 2.37 2.63
C TRP A 475 18.81 3.60 2.49
N ILE A 476 18.81 4.42 3.53
CA ILE A 476 17.77 5.42 3.77
C ILE A 476 18.42 6.79 3.95
N ARG A 477 17.84 7.80 3.30
CA ARG A 477 18.19 9.21 3.50
C ARG A 477 17.87 9.63 4.94
N PRO A 478 18.57 10.61 5.53
CA PRO A 478 18.23 11.17 6.84
C PRO A 478 16.82 11.79 6.93
N ASP A 479 16.16 12.09 5.80
CA ASP A 479 14.74 12.45 5.77
C ASP A 479 13.79 11.24 5.76
N GLY A 480 14.28 10.00 5.87
CA GLY A 480 13.47 8.78 5.95
C GLY A 480 12.94 8.26 4.60
N ILE A 481 13.62 8.59 3.50
CA ILE A 481 13.33 8.09 2.15
C ILE A 481 14.29 6.95 1.79
N VAL A 482 13.76 5.81 1.32
CA VAL A 482 14.59 4.69 0.85
C VAL A 482 15.24 5.06 -0.47
N ALA A 483 16.55 5.31 -0.43
CA ALA A 483 17.35 5.59 -1.62
C ALA A 483 17.74 4.31 -2.36
N ILE A 484 18.08 3.24 -1.62
CA ILE A 484 18.49 1.94 -2.16
C ILE A 484 17.66 0.85 -1.48
N GLY A 485 17.10 -0.07 -2.27
CA GLY A 485 16.28 -1.17 -1.77
C GLY A 485 17.07 -2.21 -0.94
N PRO A 486 16.38 -3.25 -0.44
CA PRO A 486 17.05 -4.39 0.22
C PRO A 486 17.94 -5.17 -0.77
N SER A 487 17.56 -5.17 -2.06
CA SER A 487 18.37 -5.65 -3.18
C SER A 487 19.14 -4.49 -3.81
N LEU A 488 20.43 -4.73 -4.07
CA LEU A 488 21.34 -3.81 -4.74
C LEU A 488 21.23 -3.86 -6.27
N VAL A 489 20.50 -4.83 -6.82
CA VAL A 489 20.35 -5.05 -8.27
C VAL A 489 19.40 -4.01 -8.89
N ASP A 490 18.46 -3.49 -8.10
CA ASP A 490 17.42 -2.55 -8.55
C ASP A 490 17.93 -1.10 -8.70
N GLY A 491 19.14 -0.82 -8.23
CA GLY A 491 19.77 0.50 -8.29
C GLY A 491 19.19 1.50 -7.29
N LEU A 492 19.15 2.78 -7.69
CA LEU A 492 18.48 3.81 -6.88
C LEU A 492 16.95 3.75 -7.07
N VAL A 493 16.25 3.74 -5.93
CA VAL A 493 14.79 3.92 -5.84
C VAL A 493 14.45 5.41 -5.69
N ALA A 494 15.30 6.18 -4.99
CA ALA A 494 15.22 7.64 -4.86
C ALA A 494 16.62 8.30 -4.94
N PRO A 495 16.73 9.55 -5.41
CA PRO A 495 18.01 10.28 -5.47
C PRO A 495 18.56 10.62 -4.09
N ILE A 496 19.90 10.60 -3.95
CA ILE A 496 20.60 10.94 -2.71
C ILE A 496 21.04 12.41 -2.80
N GLU A 497 20.06 13.29 -2.57
CA GLU A 497 20.16 14.75 -2.75
C GLU A 497 20.07 15.54 -1.43
N VAL A 498 20.14 14.86 -0.28
CA VAL A 498 20.05 15.46 1.07
C VAL A 498 21.31 15.23 1.91
N GLY A 499 21.62 16.20 2.77
CA GLY A 499 22.71 16.11 3.77
C GLY A 499 22.33 15.31 5.02
N TRP A 500 23.26 15.20 5.97
CA TRP A 500 23.03 14.50 7.25
C TRP A 500 21.87 15.10 8.08
N ASP A 501 21.61 16.40 7.94
CA ASP A 501 20.49 17.08 8.62
C ASP A 501 19.14 16.91 7.89
N GLY A 502 19.07 16.07 6.84
CA GLY A 502 17.88 15.81 6.05
C GLY A 502 17.49 16.93 5.08
N ARG A 503 18.25 18.04 5.02
CA ARG A 503 17.97 19.13 4.07
C ARG A 503 18.49 18.81 2.69
N LEU A 504 17.75 19.27 1.68
CA LEU A 504 18.22 19.29 0.29
C LEU A 504 19.53 20.08 0.15
N LEU A 505 20.45 19.52 -0.62
CA LEU A 505 21.68 20.18 -1.06
C LEU A 505 21.59 20.52 -2.55
N PRO A 506 22.40 21.48 -3.06
CA PRO A 506 22.43 21.80 -4.48
C PRO A 506 22.72 20.57 -5.35
N PRO A 507 22.12 20.46 -6.56
CA PRO A 507 22.46 19.44 -7.54
C PRO A 507 23.98 19.41 -7.78
N SER A 508 24.59 18.28 -7.44
CA SER A 508 26.05 18.11 -7.38
C SER A 508 26.48 16.95 -8.27
N ARG A 509 27.66 17.06 -8.87
CA ARG A 509 28.35 15.89 -9.45
C ARG A 509 28.90 15.07 -8.29
N VAL A 510 28.67 13.76 -8.29
CA VAL A 510 29.06 12.90 -7.15
C VAL A 510 30.10 11.90 -7.60
N TRP A 511 31.26 11.91 -6.94
CA TRP A 511 32.34 10.99 -7.24
C TRP A 511 31.91 9.53 -6.93
N THR A 512 31.81 8.71 -7.97
CA THR A 512 31.43 7.29 -7.87
C THR A 512 32.53 6.35 -8.34
N GLY A 513 33.38 6.75 -9.29
CA GLY A 513 34.47 5.94 -9.86
C GLY A 513 34.05 4.65 -10.58
N SER A 514 32.75 4.35 -10.64
CA SER A 514 32.20 3.11 -11.20
C SER A 514 30.82 3.37 -11.78
N MET A 515 30.50 2.67 -12.86
CA MET A 515 29.19 2.71 -13.53
C MET A 515 28.16 1.74 -12.91
N LEU A 516 28.52 0.92 -11.91
CA LEU A 516 27.60 -0.06 -11.30
C LEU A 516 27.94 -0.33 -9.82
N VAL A 517 26.93 -0.40 -8.95
CA VAL A 517 27.11 -0.72 -7.51
C VAL A 517 27.79 -2.07 -7.28
N THR A 518 27.59 -3.00 -8.22
CA THR A 518 28.11 -4.37 -8.21
C THR A 518 29.53 -4.49 -8.77
N LYS A 519 30.09 -3.43 -9.38
CA LYS A 519 31.46 -3.41 -9.91
C LYS A 519 32.36 -2.49 -9.10
N PRO A 520 33.58 -2.94 -8.74
CA PRO A 520 34.59 -2.04 -8.21
C PRO A 520 35.03 -1.09 -9.33
N SER A 521 35.31 0.16 -8.96
CA SER A 521 36.06 1.11 -9.79
C SER A 521 37.37 0.49 -10.27
N LEU A 522 37.66 0.58 -11.57
CA LEU A 522 39.03 0.41 -12.06
C LEU A 522 39.84 1.65 -11.64
N ALA A 523 41.16 1.51 -11.41
CA ALA A 523 41.98 2.64 -10.97
C ALA A 523 41.90 3.84 -11.93
N GLU A 524 41.86 3.57 -13.23
CA GLU A 524 41.68 4.54 -14.33
C GLU A 524 40.27 5.16 -14.40
N GLU A 525 39.27 4.59 -13.73
CA GLU A 525 37.89 5.11 -13.68
C GLU A 525 37.64 6.03 -12.46
N GLY A 526 38.61 6.15 -11.56
CA GLY A 526 38.49 6.91 -10.31
C GLY A 526 39.82 7.50 -9.86
N CYS A 527 40.37 8.46 -10.60
CA CYS A 527 41.52 9.28 -10.17
C CYS A 527 42.75 8.49 -9.73
N ASN A 528 43.13 7.47 -10.50
CA ASN A 528 44.20 6.53 -10.19
C ASN A 528 44.05 5.91 -8.78
N GLY A 529 42.83 5.46 -8.45
CA GLY A 529 42.48 4.96 -7.13
C GLY A 529 42.35 6.06 -6.06
N TRP A 530 41.82 7.22 -6.46
CA TRP A 530 41.67 8.45 -5.66
C TRP A 530 42.99 9.00 -5.09
N SER A 531 44.10 8.75 -5.80
CA SER A 531 45.44 9.21 -5.43
C SER A 531 45.95 10.39 -6.27
N ASP A 532 45.27 10.71 -7.38
CA ASP A 532 45.75 11.67 -8.38
C ASP A 532 44.70 12.74 -8.70
N THR A 533 45.00 13.99 -8.37
CA THR A 533 44.15 15.17 -8.68
C THR A 533 44.61 15.90 -9.95
N GLY A 534 45.34 15.22 -10.83
CA GLY A 534 45.91 15.79 -12.05
C GLY A 534 44.86 16.29 -13.05
N TYR A 535 45.23 17.30 -13.83
CA TYR A 535 44.38 17.81 -14.91
C TYR A 535 44.30 16.80 -16.06
N GLY A 536 43.09 16.43 -16.46
CA GLY A 536 42.86 15.44 -17.52
C GLY A 536 43.00 13.98 -17.05
N VAL A 537 43.22 13.75 -15.75
CA VAL A 537 43.09 12.42 -15.15
C VAL A 537 41.60 12.07 -15.08
N PRO A 538 41.16 10.95 -15.66
CA PRO A 538 39.75 10.58 -15.72
C PRO A 538 39.17 10.10 -14.38
N ALA A 539 37.92 10.49 -14.11
CA ALA A 539 37.08 9.82 -13.13
C ALA A 539 35.57 9.89 -13.44
N ILE A 540 34.87 8.83 -13.08
CA ILE A 540 33.42 8.68 -13.23
C ILE A 540 32.69 9.40 -12.09
N VAL A 541 31.71 10.22 -12.47
CA VAL A 541 30.75 10.86 -11.57
C VAL A 541 29.30 10.55 -11.97
N GLY A 542 28.44 10.42 -10.95
CA GLY A 542 26.99 10.45 -11.09
C GLY A 542 26.40 11.83 -10.74
N ALA A 543 25.07 11.93 -10.74
CA ALA A 543 24.35 13.13 -10.28
C ALA A 543 23.62 12.87 -8.95
N SER A 544 23.68 13.79 -7.99
CA SER A 544 23.01 13.64 -6.68
C SER A 544 21.48 13.53 -6.80
N ASN A 545 20.89 14.26 -7.75
CA ASN A 545 19.46 14.39 -7.98
C ASN A 545 18.94 13.56 -9.18
N SER A 546 19.47 12.36 -9.42
CA SER A 546 18.87 11.41 -10.37
C SER A 546 19.03 9.95 -9.96
N VAL A 547 18.01 9.13 -10.25
CA VAL A 547 18.08 7.67 -10.09
C VAL A 547 18.60 6.93 -11.33
N ALA A 548 18.65 7.60 -12.49
CA ALA A 548 19.16 7.03 -13.74
C ALA A 548 20.59 7.48 -14.06
N ARG A 549 20.95 8.73 -13.77
CA ARG A 549 22.30 9.30 -14.03
C ARG A 549 23.35 8.95 -12.97
N PHE A 550 23.00 8.02 -12.10
CA PHE A 550 23.90 7.22 -11.25
C PHE A 550 24.47 6.02 -12.06
N TRP A 551 23.63 5.49 -12.97
CA TRP A 551 23.84 4.45 -14.00
C TRP A 551 25.03 4.61 -14.97
N ASN A 552 24.97 5.67 -15.78
CA ASN A 552 25.14 5.44 -17.21
C ASN A 552 26.13 6.40 -17.90
N ALA A 553 27.10 5.83 -18.61
CA ALA A 553 28.09 6.54 -19.44
C ALA A 553 27.66 6.68 -20.92
N GLY A 554 26.37 6.91 -21.16
CA GLY A 554 25.81 7.12 -22.49
C GLY A 554 25.94 8.58 -22.93
N PRO A 555 26.36 8.88 -24.18
CA PRO A 555 26.45 10.25 -24.67
C PRO A 555 25.05 10.85 -24.90
N VAL A 556 24.76 11.99 -24.28
CA VAL A 556 23.54 12.79 -24.51
C VAL A 556 23.83 14.29 -24.50
N PRO A 557 23.17 15.12 -25.33
CA PRO A 557 23.49 16.54 -25.44
C PRO A 557 22.83 17.40 -24.36
N SER A 558 23.50 18.47 -23.93
CA SER A 558 22.91 19.56 -23.13
C SER A 558 23.14 20.92 -23.84
N PRO A 559 22.46 22.00 -23.41
CA PRO A 559 22.89 22.71 -22.21
C PRO A 559 21.78 22.95 -21.18
N PHE A 560 22.12 22.85 -19.89
CA PHE A 560 21.98 23.88 -18.84
C PHE A 560 22.08 23.24 -17.43
N PHE A 561 22.62 24.01 -16.48
CA PHE A 561 22.85 23.68 -15.05
C PHE A 561 23.88 22.60 -14.67
N LEU A 562 24.16 21.59 -15.51
CA LEU A 562 25.42 20.82 -15.45
C LEU A 562 25.94 20.60 -16.89
N ASP A 563 27.27 20.65 -17.08
CA ASP A 563 27.87 20.52 -18.42
C ASP A 563 27.77 19.08 -18.93
N SER A 564 27.20 18.92 -20.13
CA SER A 564 27.08 17.65 -20.87
C SER A 564 28.37 16.83 -20.99
N GLN A 565 29.55 17.45 -20.89
CA GLN A 565 30.80 16.70 -20.96
C GLN A 565 31.12 15.91 -19.68
N SER A 566 30.29 16.00 -18.62
CA SER A 566 30.73 15.68 -17.24
C SER A 566 29.83 14.76 -16.39
N ILE A 567 28.89 14.00 -16.97
CA ILE A 567 28.09 13.00 -16.22
C ILE A 567 28.19 11.67 -16.97
N GLY A 568 28.69 10.62 -16.30
CA GLY A 568 29.03 9.33 -16.94
C GLY A 568 30.26 9.38 -17.86
N SER A 569 30.51 10.51 -18.51
CA SER A 569 31.79 10.84 -19.18
C SER A 569 32.93 11.07 -18.16
N PRO A 570 34.20 10.85 -18.53
CA PRO A 570 35.32 11.04 -17.62
C PRO A 570 35.55 12.53 -17.32
N THR A 571 35.34 12.92 -16.06
CA THR A 571 35.67 14.25 -15.55
C THR A 571 37.14 14.35 -15.17
N SER A 572 37.70 15.56 -15.18
CA SER A 572 39.07 15.81 -14.73
C SER A 572 39.12 15.82 -13.20
N CYS A 573 40.02 15.03 -12.59
CA CYS A 573 40.15 14.94 -11.12
C CYS A 573 40.54 16.25 -10.40
N ASN A 574 40.87 17.30 -11.16
CA ASN A 574 41.07 18.67 -10.65
C ASN A 574 39.76 19.50 -10.58
N GLU A 575 38.63 18.99 -11.08
CA GLU A 575 37.34 19.68 -11.04
C GLU A 575 36.63 19.56 -9.68
N THR A 576 37.17 20.19 -8.64
CA THR A 576 36.54 20.21 -7.30
C THR A 576 35.22 21.00 -7.24
N ASN A 577 34.91 21.79 -8.27
CA ASN A 577 33.75 22.68 -8.29
C ASN A 577 32.43 21.89 -8.39
N ASN A 578 31.54 22.16 -7.44
CA ASN A 578 30.22 21.54 -7.31
C ASN A 578 30.26 19.99 -7.27
N THR A 579 31.28 19.44 -6.60
CA THR A 579 31.39 18.00 -6.37
C THR A 579 31.07 17.58 -4.94
N ALA A 580 30.65 16.32 -4.81
CA ALA A 580 30.27 15.70 -3.55
C ALA A 580 30.66 14.21 -3.52
N VAL A 581 30.45 13.57 -2.37
CA VAL A 581 30.50 12.11 -2.17
C VAL A 581 29.22 11.64 -1.50
N TYR A 582 28.87 10.36 -1.68
CA TYR A 582 27.89 9.73 -0.80
C TYR A 582 28.60 9.19 0.45
N CYS A 583 27.94 9.35 1.59
CA CYS A 583 28.41 8.94 2.91
C CYS A 583 27.46 7.88 3.45
N ILE A 584 28.05 6.76 3.87
CA ILE A 584 27.38 5.48 4.08
C ILE A 584 27.75 4.97 5.48
N GLU A 585 26.77 4.57 6.27
CA GLU A 585 27.02 3.89 7.55
C GLU A 585 27.52 2.45 7.32
N PRO A 586 28.45 1.91 8.12
CA PRO A 586 29.06 0.60 7.87
C PRO A 586 28.05 -0.56 7.92
#